data_AF-A0A1X7H2G8-F1
#
_entry.id   AF-A0A1X7H2G8-F1
#
_cell.length_a   1.000
_cell.length_b   1.000
_cell.length_c   1.000
_cell.angle_alpha   90.00
_cell.angle_beta   90.00
_cell.angle_gamma   90.00
#
_symmetry.space_group_name_H-M   'P 1'
#
loop_
_entity.id
_entity.type
_entity.pdbx_description
1 polymer ?
#
loop_
_entity_poly.entity_id
_entity_poly.type
_entity_poly.pdbx_seq_one_letter_code
_entity_poly.pdbx_strand_id
1 'polypeptide(L)' 'MTAPAGETGTVFRIVRGQPTAAGLAALTAVLLSRLAATGPDARDGHAGTPRTAGWRRPERTAPHRDPRGWRASGSR' A
#
# COMPACT_ATOMS: atom_id res chain seq x y z
N MET A 1 29.26 3.07 -28.10
CA MET A 1 28.23 2.50 -27.20
C MET A 1 27.30 3.63 -26.77
N THR A 2 26.29 3.92 -27.58
CA THR A 2 25.23 4.88 -27.21
C THR A 2 24.21 4.12 -26.37
N ALA A 3 24.08 4.48 -25.09
CA ALA A 3 23.02 3.96 -24.24
C ALA A 3 21.66 4.34 -24.83
N PRO A 4 20.64 3.47 -24.82
CA PRO A 4 19.31 3.86 -25.23
C PRO A 4 18.87 5.01 -24.31
N ALA A 5 18.55 6.16 -24.90
CA ALA A 5 17.87 7.23 -24.19
C ALA A 5 16.55 6.64 -23.70
N GLY A 6 16.54 6.21 -22.43
CA GLY A 6 15.36 5.64 -21.81
C GLY A 6 14.25 6.66 -21.91
N GLU A 7 13.20 6.29 -22.61
CA GLU A 7 11.95 7.03 -22.66
C GLU A 7 11.57 7.37 -21.21
N THR A 8 11.62 8.66 -20.86
CA THR A 8 11.33 9.14 -19.50
C THR A 8 9.82 9.13 -19.29
N GLY A 9 9.25 7.93 -19.29
CA GLY A 9 7.89 7.68 -18.84
C GLY A 9 7.71 8.26 -17.43
N THR A 10 6.51 8.76 -17.14
CA THR A 10 6.21 9.34 -15.84
C THR A 10 6.47 8.32 -14.73
N VAL A 11 7.50 8.55 -13.90
CA VAL A 11 7.95 7.59 -12.87
C VAL A 11 6.95 7.48 -11.72
N PHE A 12 6.34 8.58 -11.30
CA PHE A 12 5.19 8.61 -10.38
C PHE A 12 4.47 9.97 -10.41
N ARG A 13 3.17 9.98 -10.10
CA ARG A 13 2.31 11.18 -10.07
C ARG A 13 1.98 11.58 -8.64
N ILE A 14 2.18 12.84 -8.30
CA ILE A 14 1.72 13.42 -7.02
C ILE A 14 0.25 13.80 -7.16
N VAL A 15 -0.62 13.17 -6.36
CA VAL A 15 -2.07 13.45 -6.38
C VAL A 15 -2.42 14.59 -5.43
N ARG A 16 -1.68 14.77 -4.34
CA ARG A 16 -1.91 15.81 -3.32
C ARG A 16 -0.62 16.16 -2.59
N GLY A 17 -0.52 17.42 -2.14
CA GLY A 17 0.62 17.92 -1.38
C GLY A 17 1.76 18.45 -2.25
N GLN A 18 2.77 19.05 -1.60
CA GLN A 18 3.96 19.60 -2.22
C GLN A 18 5.20 18.97 -1.56
N PRO A 19 5.66 17.80 -2.03
CA PRO A 19 6.82 17.15 -1.45
C PRO A 19 8.09 17.95 -1.75
N THR A 20 9.00 17.98 -0.77
CA THR A 20 10.31 18.59 -0.95
C THR A 20 11.17 17.71 -1.86
N ALA A 21 12.20 18.31 -2.48
CA ALA A 21 13.19 17.57 -3.28
C ALA A 21 13.84 16.43 -2.46
N ALA A 22 14.14 16.69 -1.18
CA ALA A 22 14.67 15.68 -0.26
C ALA A 22 13.68 14.52 -0.04
N GLY A 23 12.38 14.80 0.08
CA GLY A 23 11.35 13.78 0.22
C GLY A 23 11.24 12.88 -1.01
N LEU A 24 11.32 13.47 -2.21
CA LEU A 24 11.31 12.70 -3.47
C LEU A 24 12.57 11.84 -3.65
N ALA A 25 13.74 12.38 -3.26
CA ALA A 25 14.99 11.63 -3.29
C ALA A 25 14.95 10.43 -2.32
N ALA A 26 14.47 10.65 -1.09
CA ALA A 26 14.33 9.59 -0.10
C ALA A 26 13.36 8.49 -0.57
N LEU A 27 12.20 8.87 -1.12
CA LEU A 27 11.24 7.92 -1.69
C LEU A 27 11.87 7.09 -2.81
N THR A 28 12.59 7.73 -3.73
CA THR A 28 13.26 7.06 -4.85
C THR A 28 14.33 6.09 -4.34
N ALA A 29 15.14 6.50 -3.37
CA ALA A 29 16.16 5.63 -2.75
C ALA A 29 15.54 4.38 -2.10
N VAL A 30 14.43 4.53 -1.38
CA VAL A 30 13.70 3.40 -0.78
C VAL A 30 13.15 2.45 -1.84
N LEU A 31 12.58 2.98 -2.92
CA LEU A 31 12.06 2.16 -4.02
C LEU A 31 13.18 1.36 -4.70
N LEU A 32 14.30 2.00 -5.02
CA LEU A 32 15.47 1.33 -5.62
C LEU A 32 16.06 0.27 -4.68
N SER A 33 16.16 0.57 -3.39
CA SER A 33 16.63 -0.39 -2.37
C SER A 33 15.73 -1.62 -2.30
N ARG A 34 14.40 -1.45 -2.31
CA ARG A 34 13.46 -2.59 -2.34
C ARG A 34 13.58 -3.39 -3.63
N LEU A 35 13.69 -2.73 -4.78
CA LEU A 35 13.84 -3.41 -6.07
C LEU A 35 15.11 -4.26 -6.09
N ALA A 36 16.23 -3.73 -5.59
CA ALA A 36 17.49 -4.45 -5.45
C ALA A 36 17.36 -5.65 -4.50
N ALA A 37 16.60 -5.52 -3.41
CA ALA A 37 16.34 -6.61 -2.47
C ALA A 37 15.39 -7.70 -3.03
N THR A 38 14.58 -7.39 -4.04
CA THR A 38 13.63 -8.31 -4.69
C THR A 38 14.16 -8.96 -5.97
N GLY A 39 15.49 -9.05 -6.13
CA GLY A 39 16.13 -9.74 -7.25
C GLY A 39 15.64 -11.19 -7.44
N PRO A 40 15.91 -11.82 -8.60
CA PRO A 40 15.37 -13.13 -8.96
C PRO A 40 15.57 -14.21 -7.88
N ASP A 41 16.68 -14.18 -7.15
CA ASP A 41 17.00 -15.11 -6.06
C ASP A 41 16.22 -14.86 -4.75
N ALA A 42 15.57 -13.71 -4.60
CA ALA A 42 14.75 -13.41 -3.41
C ALA A 42 13.37 -14.09 -3.45
N ARG A 43 12.97 -14.66 -4.60
CA ARG A 43 11.68 -15.34 -4.77
C ARG A 43 11.62 -16.70 -4.06
N ASP A 44 12.76 -17.33 -3.79
CA ASP A 44 12.79 -18.67 -3.20
C ASP A 44 12.55 -18.68 -1.68
N GLY A 45 12.66 -17.52 -1.01
CA GLY A 45 12.50 -17.40 0.44
C GLY A 45 11.19 -16.76 0.93
N HIS A 46 10.32 -16.30 0.02
CA HIS A 46 9.09 -15.57 0.39
C HIS A 46 7.80 -16.22 -0.11
N ALA A 47 7.78 -17.55 -0.22
CA ALA A 47 6.55 -18.35 -0.13
C ALA A 47 5.93 -18.31 1.29
N GLY A 48 6.15 -17.21 2.03
CA GLY A 48 5.46 -16.94 3.27
C GLY A 48 4.02 -16.62 2.94
N THR A 49 3.11 -17.49 3.41
CA THR A 49 1.66 -17.35 3.50
C THR A 49 1.13 -15.97 3.11
N PRO A 50 0.12 -15.89 2.20
CA PRO A 50 -0.45 -14.60 1.82
C PRO A 50 -0.78 -13.82 3.08
N ARG A 51 -0.15 -12.65 3.22
CA ARG A 51 -0.33 -11.75 4.36
C ARG A 51 -1.71 -11.11 4.19
N THR A 52 -2.75 -11.92 4.42
CA THR A 52 -4.14 -11.51 4.30
C THR A 52 -4.34 -10.40 5.30
N ALA A 53 -4.41 -9.17 4.79
CA ALA A 53 -4.61 -8.00 5.61
C ALA A 53 -5.95 -8.21 6.35
N GLY A 54 -5.91 -8.22 7.69
CA GLY A 54 -7.02 -8.62 8.57
C GLY A 54 -8.23 -7.68 8.58
N TRP A 55 -8.37 -6.84 7.55
CA TRP A 55 -9.49 -5.94 7.36
C TRP A 55 -10.75 -6.76 7.10
N ARG A 56 -11.51 -7.00 8.18
CA ARG A 56 -12.90 -7.42 8.06
C ARG A 56 -13.70 -6.25 7.50
N ARG A 57 -14.28 -6.48 6.33
CA ARG A 57 -15.31 -5.62 5.76
C ARG A 57 -16.38 -5.33 6.82
N PRO A 58 -16.68 -4.07 7.14
CA PRO A 58 -17.68 -3.71 8.15
C PRO A 58 -19.04 -4.36 7.89
N GLU A 59 -19.43 -4.49 6.62
CA GLU A 59 -20.67 -5.16 6.19
C GLU A 59 -20.68 -6.68 6.43
N ARG A 60 -19.51 -7.29 6.69
CA ARG A 60 -19.35 -8.72 7.02
C ARG A 60 -19.11 -8.95 8.52
N THR A 61 -19.14 -7.89 9.33
CA THR A 61 -19.10 -7.99 10.78
C THR A 61 -20.54 -8.09 11.27
N ALA A 62 -20.86 -9.18 11.97
CA ALA A 62 -22.19 -9.35 12.54
C ALA A 62 -22.51 -8.15 13.45
N PRO A 63 -23.73 -7.59 13.39
CA PRO A 63 -24.12 -6.51 14.28
C PRO A 63 -23.89 -6.95 15.73
N HIS A 64 -23.23 -6.09 16.50
CA HIS A 64 -22.90 -6.34 17.88
C HIS A 64 -24.18 -6.63 18.68
N ARG A 65 -24.31 -7.86 19.18
CA ARG A 65 -25.46 -8.35 19.95
C ARG A 65 -25.33 -7.97 21.44
N ASP A 66 -25.06 -6.70 21.73
CA ASP A 66 -25.20 -6.23 23.10
C ASP A 66 -26.65 -5.79 23.34
N PRO A 67 -27.32 -6.34 24.38
CA PRO A 67 -28.72 -6.03 24.66
C PRO A 67 -28.95 -4.61 25.21
N ARG A 68 -27.91 -3.83 25.52
CA ARG A 68 -28.00 -2.47 26.08
C ARG A 68 -27.31 -1.39 25.24
N GLY A 69 -26.43 -1.74 24.33
CA GLY A 69 -25.64 -0.77 23.58
C GLY A 69 -26.26 -0.32 22.28
N TRP A 70 -27.36 0.48 22.30
CA TRP A 70 -27.64 1.59 21.35
C TRP A 70 -29.11 2.09 21.27
N ARG A 71 -29.96 2.01 22.30
CA ARG A 71 -31.33 2.58 22.24
C ARG A 71 -31.32 4.09 21.88
N ALA A 72 -31.52 4.43 20.61
CA ALA A 72 -32.65 5.21 20.08
C ALA A 72 -32.34 5.86 18.71
N SER A 73 -32.80 5.23 17.63
CA SER A 73 -33.75 5.84 16.68
C SER A 73 -34.43 4.67 15.95
N GLY A 74 -35.74 4.61 15.72
CA GLY A 74 -36.82 5.55 15.84
C GLY A 74 -37.86 5.08 14.82
N SER A 75 -38.99 4.56 15.31
CA SER A 75 -40.27 4.34 14.61
C SER A 75 -40.38 4.85 13.15
N ARG A 76 -40.51 3.94 12.18
CA ARG A 76 -41.71 3.70 11.37
C ARG A 76 -41.53 2.51 10.43
#